data_AF-A0A7T6ZCB7-F1
#
_entry.id   AF-A0A7T6ZCB7-F1
#
_cell.length_a   1.000
_cell.length_b   1.000
_cell.length_c   1.000
_cell.angle_alpha   90.00
_cell.angle_beta   90.00
_cell.angle_gamma   90.00
#
_symmetry.space_group_name_H-M   'P 1'
#
loop_
_entity.id
_entity.type
_entity.pdbx_description
1 polymer ?
#
loop_
_entity_poly.entity_id
_entity_poly.type
_entity_poly.pdbx_seq_one_letter_code
_entity_poly.pdbx_strand_id
1 'polypeptide(L)'
;MPSEDQVQTLKKRLLQTKNELEAQAEESNRPEETGELSQTGNHPGDQGTELHDQAKNAALNNQSQQQLDAVYQALQAIANGTYGRCDVCGEPIPY
;
A
#
# COMPACT_ATOMS: atom_id res chain seq x y z
N MET A 1 7.10 -16.00 20.78
CA MET A 1 7.71 -15.56 19.51
C MET A 1 7.23 -16.49 18.42
N PRO A 2 6.97 -15.99 17.20
CA PRO A 2 6.54 -16.83 16.09
C PRO A 2 7.63 -17.86 15.75
N SER A 3 7.22 -19.07 15.38
CA SER A 3 8.14 -20.13 14.94
C SER A 3 8.76 -19.79 13.59
N GLU A 4 9.91 -20.38 13.26
CA GLU A 4 10.60 -20.18 11.97
C GLU A 4 9.66 -20.40 10.76
N ASP A 5 8.85 -21.46 10.78
CA ASP A 5 7.83 -21.74 9.75
C ASP A 5 6.75 -20.64 9.64
N GLN A 6 6.34 -20.05 10.77
CA GLN A 6 5.37 -18.95 10.79
C GLN A 6 5.97 -17.69 10.18
N VAL A 7 7.23 -17.38 10.52
CA VAL A 7 7.97 -16.24 9.96
C VAL A 7 8.16 -16.40 8.46
N GLN A 8 8.48 -17.59 7.96
CA GLN A 8 8.60 -17.85 6.52
C GLN A 8 7.26 -17.70 5.79
N THR A 9 6.17 -18.16 6.40
CA THR A 9 4.81 -18.00 5.84
C THR A 9 4.41 -16.52 5.77
N LEU A 10 4.65 -15.78 6.84
CA LEU A 10 4.42 -14.33 6.90
C LEU A 10 5.27 -13.57 5.89
N LYS A 11 6.56 -13.92 5.75
CA LYS A 11 7.46 -13.32 4.77
C LYS A 11 6.94 -13.48 3.34
N LYS A 12 6.46 -14.69 2.98
CA LYS A 12 5.85 -14.93 1.67
C LYS A 12 4.63 -14.06 1.45
N ARG A 13 3.75 -13.96 2.45
CA ARG A 13 2.56 -13.11 2.38
C ARG A 13 2.90 -11.63 2.23
N LEU A 14 3.87 -11.14 3.02
CA LEU A 14 4.36 -9.76 2.94
C LEU A 14 4.94 -9.44 1.56
N LEU A 15 5.72 -10.36 0.97
CA LEU A 15 6.24 -10.19 -0.39
C LEU A 15 5.13 -10.18 -1.44
N GLN A 16 4.09 -11.00 -1.28
CA GLN A 16 2.94 -10.96 -2.17
C GLN A 16 2.20 -9.62 -2.07
N THR A 17 1.90 -9.16 -0.84
CA THR A 17 1.26 -7.87 -0.59
C THR A 17 2.09 -6.70 -1.14
N LYS A 18 3.43 -6.76 -1.03
CA LYS A 18 4.32 -5.77 -1.63
C LYS A 18 4.11 -5.67 -3.15
N ASN A 19 4.18 -6.80 -3.86
CA ASN A 19 4.01 -6.81 -5.31
C ASN A 19 2.61 -6.35 -5.74
N GLU A 20 1.56 -6.71 -4.99
CA GLU A 20 0.19 -6.26 -5.26
C GLU A 20 0.05 -4.74 -5.12
N LEU A 21 0.63 -4.15 -4.07
CA LEU A 21 0.62 -2.71 -3.85
C LEU A 21 1.47 -1.94 -4.87
N GLU A 22 2.63 -2.47 -5.26
CA GLU A 22 3.47 -1.91 -6.31
C GLU A 22 2.74 -1.93 -7.67
N ALA A 23 2.12 -3.06 -8.03
CA ALA A 23 1.34 -3.18 -9.27
C ALA A 23 0.12 -2.23 -9.30
N GLN A 24 -0.59 -2.06 -8.18
CA GLN A 24 -1.69 -1.10 -8.08
C GLN A 24 -1.22 0.34 -8.21
N ALA A 25 -0.06 0.68 -7.65
CA ALA A 25 0.53 2.01 -7.78
C ALA A 25 0.95 2.29 -9.23
N GLU A 26 1.54 1.30 -9.92
CA GLU A 26 1.87 1.39 -11.34
C GLU A 26 0.62 1.53 -12.20
N GLU A 27 -0.43 0.73 -11.96
CA GLU A 27 -1.69 0.82 -12.69
C GLU A 27 -2.38 2.18 -12.49
N SER A 28 -2.36 2.71 -11.28
CA SER A 28 -2.89 4.06 -10.97
C SER A 28 -2.06 5.18 -11.60
N ASN A 29 -0.78 4.92 -11.95
CA ASN A 29 0.11 5.90 -12.59
C ASN A 29 0.11 5.79 -14.12
N ARG A 30 -0.30 4.63 -14.66
CA ARG A 30 -0.54 4.50 -16.10
C ARG A 30 -1.66 5.48 -16.45
N PRO A 31 -1.44 6.41 -17.39
CA PRO A 31 -2.55 7.12 -17.98
C PRO A 31 -3.41 6.02 -18.59
N GLU A 32 -4.59 5.81 -18.02
CA GLU A 32 -5.59 4.96 -18.64
C GLU A 32 -5.63 5.38 -20.11
N GLU A 33 -5.54 4.42 -21.04
CA GLU A 33 -5.73 4.69 -22.46
C GLU A 33 -7.13 5.29 -22.58
N THR A 34 -7.16 6.61 -22.50
CA THR A 34 -8.31 7.48 -22.38
C THR A 34 -8.82 7.70 -23.79
N GLY A 35 -9.12 6.58 -24.46
CA GLY A 35 -9.91 6.55 -25.68
C GLY A 35 -11.32 7.14 -25.48
N GLU A 36 -11.72 7.40 -24.24
CA GLU A 36 -13.05 7.90 -23.89
C GLU A 36 -13.07 9.21 -23.05
N LEU A 37 -11.93 9.84 -22.74
CA LEU A 37 -11.91 11.15 -22.06
C LEU A 37 -11.49 12.34 -22.96
N SER A 38 -11.22 12.09 -24.25
CA SER A 38 -10.94 13.17 -25.22
C SER A 38 -12.19 13.98 -25.63
N GLN A 39 -13.34 13.82 -24.97
CA GLN A 39 -14.57 14.55 -25.28
C GLN A 39 -15.33 15.16 -24.08
N THR A 40 -14.81 15.13 -22.85
CA THR A 40 -15.45 15.92 -21.79
C THR A 40 -15.05 17.38 -21.93
N GLY A 41 -15.91 18.12 -22.63
CA GLY A 41 -15.96 19.57 -22.51
C GLY A 41 -16.02 19.95 -21.04
N ASN A 42 -15.12 20.86 -20.65
CA ASN A 42 -15.06 21.46 -19.32
C ASN A 42 -16.40 22.15 -19.01
N HIS A 43 -17.34 21.42 -18.40
CA HIS A 43 -18.60 21.96 -17.91
C HIS A 43 -18.37 22.50 -16.49
N PRO A 44 -18.67 23.78 -16.21
CA PRO A 44 -18.35 24.44 -14.94
C PRO A 44 -19.09 23.88 -13.70
N GLY A 45 -19.94 22.85 -13.87
CA GLY A 45 -20.60 22.12 -12.78
C GLY A 45 -19.81 20.92 -12.24
N ASP A 46 -18.77 20.46 -12.93
CA ASP A 46 -17.98 19.27 -12.56
C ASP A 46 -16.77 19.57 -11.65
N GLN A 47 -16.47 20.84 -11.36
CA GLN A 47 -15.30 21.22 -10.55
C GLN A 47 -15.31 20.66 -9.12
N GLY A 48 -16.50 20.43 -8.54
CA GLY A 48 -16.62 19.81 -7.22
C GLY A 48 -16.34 18.30 -7.23
N THR A 49 -16.78 17.63 -8.31
CA THR A 49 -16.58 16.19 -8.52
C THR A 49 -15.11 15.89 -8.81
N GLU A 50 -14.48 16.69 -9.68
CA GLU A 50 -13.07 16.54 -10.02
C GLU A 50 -12.15 16.69 -8.78
N LEU A 51 -12.42 17.66 -7.91
CA LEU A 51 -11.68 17.84 -6.66
C LEU A 51 -11.92 16.70 -5.65
N HIS A 52 -13.15 16.16 -5.59
CA HIS A 52 -13.47 15.02 -4.74
C HIS A 52 -12.73 13.76 -5.19
N ASP A 53 -12.72 13.49 -6.50
CA ASP A 53 -12.02 12.35 -7.08
C ASP A 53 -10.50 12.49 -6.94
N GLN A 54 -9.94 13.68 -7.13
CA GLN A 54 -8.52 13.94 -6.86
C GLN A 54 -8.15 13.71 -5.38
N ALA A 55 -8.95 14.22 -4.45
CA ALA A 55 -8.71 14.02 -3.01
C ALA A 55 -8.80 12.55 -2.61
N LYS A 56 -9.77 11.81 -3.18
CA LYS A 56 -9.94 10.37 -2.99
C LYS A 56 -8.74 9.59 -3.51
N ASN A 57 -8.26 9.91 -4.72
CA ASN A 57 -7.09 9.27 -5.32
C ASN A 57 -5.82 9.56 -4.51
N ALA A 58 -5.66 10.79 -4.00
CA ALA A 58 -4.54 11.15 -3.14
C ALA A 58 -4.56 10.38 -1.81
N ALA A 59 -5.74 10.23 -1.19
CA ALA A 59 -5.90 9.46 0.05
C ALA A 59 -5.58 7.97 -0.16
N LEU A 60 -6.06 7.38 -1.26
CA LEU A 60 -5.76 5.99 -1.63
C LEU A 60 -4.26 5.78 -1.85
N ASN A 61 -3.60 6.68 -2.59
CA ASN A 61 -2.17 6.58 -2.81
C ASN A 61 -1.38 6.72 -1.50
N ASN A 62 -1.74 7.66 -0.64
CA ASN A 62 -1.07 7.82 0.66
C ASN A 62 -1.21 6.57 1.54
N GLN A 63 -2.40 5.98 1.58
CA GLN A 63 -2.65 4.75 2.31
C GLN A 63 -1.83 3.58 1.75
N SER A 64 -1.77 3.42 0.43
CA SER A 64 -0.96 2.36 -0.20
C SER A 64 0.54 2.53 0.09
N GLN A 65 1.05 3.77 0.09
CA GLN A 65 2.43 4.06 0.47
C GLN A 65 2.70 3.69 1.94
N GLN A 66 1.81 4.08 2.86
CA GLN A 66 1.94 3.70 4.28
C GLN A 66 1.94 2.18 4.49
N GLN A 67 1.11 1.45 3.72
CA GLN A 67 1.09 -0.01 3.77
C GLN A 67 2.39 -0.60 3.22
N LEU A 68 2.95 -0.06 2.14
CA LEU A 68 4.25 -0.48 1.60
C LEU A 68 5.37 -0.27 2.63
N ASP A 69 5.43 0.90 3.27
CA ASP A 69 6.39 1.19 4.34
C ASP A 69 6.28 0.19 5.50
N ALA A 70 5.05 -0.10 5.94
CA ALA A 70 4.82 -1.10 6.99
C ALA A 70 5.29 -2.51 6.58
N VAL A 71 5.07 -2.90 5.32
CA VAL A 71 5.56 -4.17 4.76
C VAL A 71 7.09 -4.21 4.72
N TYR A 72 7.75 -3.12 4.32
CA TYR A 72 9.20 -3.02 4.34
C TYR A 72 9.77 -3.13 5.75
N GLN A 73 9.20 -2.42 6.72
CA GLN A 73 9.60 -2.51 8.12
C GLN A 73 9.42 -3.93 8.67
N ALA A 74 8.29 -4.57 8.37
CA ALA A 74 8.02 -5.96 8.74
C ALA A 74 9.08 -6.92 8.17
N LEU A 75 9.41 -6.80 6.88
CA LEU A 75 10.43 -7.61 6.22
C LEU A 75 11.84 -7.37 6.80
N GLN A 76 12.17 -6.12 7.13
CA GLN A 76 13.44 -5.78 7.77
C GLN A 76 13.53 -6.33 9.19
N ALA A 77 12.44 -6.26 9.97
CA ALA A 77 12.38 -6.87 11.30
C ALA A 77 12.53 -8.40 11.23
N ILE A 78 11.98 -9.05 10.19
CA ILE A 78 12.21 -10.49 9.93
C ILE A 78 13.69 -10.75 9.66
N ALA A 79 14.32 -9.96 8.79
CA ALA A 79 15.74 -10.12 8.47
C ALA A 79 16.66 -9.91 9.68
N ASN A 80 16.31 -8.98 10.56
CA ASN A 80 17.04 -8.69 11.80
C ASN A 80 16.71 -9.66 12.95
N GLY A 81 15.78 -10.61 12.75
CA GLY A 81 15.31 -11.52 13.81
C GLY A 81 14.55 -10.83 14.95
N THR A 82 14.06 -9.61 14.73
CA THR A 82 13.31 -8.80 15.72
C THR A 82 11.80 -8.82 15.46
N TYR A 83 11.36 -9.51 14.41
CA TYR A 83 9.95 -9.62 14.06
C TYR A 83 9.12 -10.26 15.18
N GLY A 84 7.95 -9.69 15.43
CA GLY A 84 7.10 -10.09 16.54
C GLY A 84 7.55 -9.51 17.88
N ARG A 85 8.27 -8.39 17.88
CA ARG A 85 8.55 -7.55 19.06
C ARG A 85 8.04 -6.14 18.81
N CYS A 86 7.31 -5.58 19.76
CA CYS A 86 6.82 -4.21 19.68
C CYS A 86 7.99 -3.23 19.79
N ASP A 87 8.08 -2.27 18.86
CA ASP A 87 9.14 -1.25 18.86
C ASP A 87 9.01 -0.25 20.03
N VAL A 88 7.78 -0.07 20.54
CA VAL A 88 7.46 0.88 21.62
C VAL A 88 7.70 0.31 23.01
N CYS A 89 7.22 -0.90 23.29
CA CYS A 89 7.34 -1.52 24.62
C CYS A 89 8.39 -2.63 24.70
N GLY A 90 8.92 -3.11 23.56
CA GLY A 90 9.87 -4.21 23.53
C GLY A 90 9.27 -5.57 23.91
N GLU A 91 7.95 -5.68 24.04
CA GLU A 91 7.26 -6.94 24.35
C GLU A 91 7.01 -7.76 23.08
N PRO A 92 6.93 -9.10 23.17
CA PRO A 92 6.56 -9.93 22.03
C PRO A 92 5.12 -9.64 21.58
N ILE A 93 4.93 -9.39 20.29
CA ILE A 93 3.62 -9.23 19.67
C ILE A 93 2.97 -10.61 19.61
N PRO A 94 1.77 -10.79 20.19
CA PRO A 94 1.04 -12.05 20.10
C PRO A 94 0.64 -12.33 18.64
N TYR A 95 0.78 -13.61 18.24
CA TYR A 95 0.45 -14.12 16.90
C TYR A 95 -1.03 -14.51 16.79
#